data_AF-A0A0D0LGU3-F1
#
_entry.id   AF-A0A0D0LGU3-F1
#
_cell.length_a   1.000
_cell.length_b   1.000
_cell.length_c   1.000
_cell.angle_alpha   90.00
_cell.angle_beta   90.00
_cell.angle_gamma   90.00
#
_symmetry.space_group_name_H-M   'P 1'
#
loop_
_entity.id
_entity.type
_entity.pdbx_description
1 polymer ?
#
loop_
_entity_poly.entity_id
_entity_poly.type
_entity_poly.pdbx_seq_one_letter_code
_entity_poly.pdbx_strand_id
1 'polypeptide(L)'
;MAEVREFQVTIDCAVPARVARFWCDVLGYVAEPVPEDSAWAACTDPTGKGPRLYFQRVPEAKTVKNRVHLDVRVGVGLVGDERLAALDAECARLIDLGATRVRLLPAGDGDESCMVMQDVEGNEFCLD
;
A
#
# COMPACT_ATOMS: atom_id res chain seq x y z
N MET A 1 25.15 -12.39 19.07
CA MET A 1 24.55 -11.05 18.89
C MET A 1 23.13 -11.29 18.42
N ALA A 2 22.12 -10.65 19.00
CA ALA A 2 20.76 -10.84 18.51
C ALA A 2 20.70 -10.31 17.08
N GLU A 3 20.51 -11.22 16.12
CA GLU A 3 20.22 -10.92 14.72
C GLU A 3 18.98 -10.03 14.62
N VAL A 4 18.90 -9.30 13.50
CA VAL A 4 17.78 -8.42 13.15
C VAL A 4 16.45 -9.12 13.43
N ARG A 5 15.55 -8.41 14.11
CA ARG A 5 14.17 -8.88 14.34
C ARG A 5 13.33 -8.48 13.14
N GLU A 6 12.79 -9.46 12.42
CA GLU A 6 11.73 -9.24 11.43
C GLU A 6 10.57 -8.48 12.07
N PHE A 7 9.91 -7.61 11.29
CA PHE A 7 8.76 -6.83 11.74
C PHE A 7 7.63 -6.88 10.71
N GLN A 8 6.42 -6.56 11.15
CA GLN A 8 5.24 -6.45 10.30
C GLN A 8 4.52 -5.13 10.53
N VAL A 9 3.73 -4.71 9.53
CA VAL A 9 2.77 -3.62 9.67
C VAL A 9 1.38 -4.22 9.75
N THR A 10 0.66 -3.94 10.84
CA THR A 10 -0.74 -4.35 11.00
C THR A 10 -1.67 -3.19 10.65
N ILE A 11 -2.67 -3.45 9.82
CA ILE A 11 -3.70 -2.50 9.39
C ILE A 11 -5.06 -3.07 9.77
N ASP A 12 -5.83 -2.31 10.54
CA ASP A 12 -7.21 -2.64 10.87
C ASP A 12 -8.11 -2.36 9.65
N CYS A 13 -9.06 -3.27 9.38
CA CYS A 13 -9.91 -3.25 8.19
C CYS A 13 -11.24 -3.98 8.44
N ALA A 14 -12.19 -3.86 7.51
CA ALA A 14 -13.46 -4.57 7.54
C ALA A 14 -13.36 -5.97 6.88
N VAL A 15 -12.67 -6.08 5.74
CA VAL A 15 -12.58 -7.31 4.93
C VAL A 15 -11.11 -7.69 4.67
N PRO A 16 -10.43 -8.40 5.59
CA PRO A 16 -9.01 -8.69 5.50
C PRO A 16 -8.56 -9.31 4.18
N ALA A 17 -9.27 -10.33 3.70
CA ALA A 17 -8.91 -11.02 2.45
C ALA A 17 -8.93 -10.10 1.23
N ARG A 18 -9.87 -9.13 1.18
CA ARG A 18 -9.98 -8.17 0.08
C ARG A 18 -8.82 -7.20 0.08
N VAL A 19 -8.47 -6.65 1.25
CA VAL A 19 -7.35 -5.71 1.39
C VAL A 19 -6.01 -6.41 1.16
N ALA A 20 -5.82 -7.63 1.68
CA ALA A 20 -4.61 -8.40 1.47
C ALA A 20 -4.34 -8.71 -0.01
N ARG A 21 -5.37 -9.15 -0.76
CA ARG A 21 -5.24 -9.40 -2.20
C ARG A 21 -4.82 -8.14 -2.96
N PHE A 22 -5.47 -7.00 -2.66
CA PHE A 22 -5.10 -5.72 -3.24
C PHE A 22 -3.61 -5.40 -3.01
N TRP A 23 -3.14 -5.47 -1.76
CA TRP A 23 -1.73 -5.17 -1.46
C TRP A 23 -0.75 -6.17 -2.06
N CYS A 24 -1.17 -7.42 -2.30
CA CYS A 24 -0.36 -8.40 -3.02
C CYS A 24 -0.19 -8.03 -4.49
N ASP A 25 -1.26 -7.58 -5.15
CA ASP A 25 -1.21 -7.11 -6.54
C ASP A 25 -0.47 -5.76 -6.70
N VAL A 26 -0.46 -4.93 -5.65
CA VAL A 26 0.35 -3.70 -5.60
C VAL A 26 1.84 -4.03 -5.54
N LEU A 27 2.24 -4.88 -4.58
CA LEU A 27 3.65 -5.09 -4.21
C LEU A 27 4.32 -6.29 -4.92
N GLY A 28 3.55 -7.10 -5.65
CA GLY A 28 4.03 -8.39 -6.16
C GLY A 28 4.27 -9.41 -5.04
N TYR A 29 3.57 -9.26 -3.92
CA TYR A 29 3.65 -10.14 -2.76
C TYR A 29 2.69 -11.33 -2.90
N VAL A 30 2.77 -12.28 -1.96
CA VAL A 30 1.89 -13.46 -1.93
C VAL A 30 0.97 -13.44 -0.72
N ALA A 31 -0.29 -13.82 -0.95
CA ALA A 31 -1.26 -13.96 0.12
C ALA A 31 -1.00 -15.23 0.94
N GLU A 32 -1.11 -15.13 2.26
CA GLU A 32 -1.05 -16.31 3.11
C GLU A 32 -2.33 -17.15 3.01
N PRO A 33 -2.23 -18.49 3.01
CA PRO A 33 -3.40 -19.36 2.88
C PRO A 33 -4.22 -19.35 4.16
N VAL A 34 -5.35 -18.64 4.13
CA VAL A 34 -6.36 -18.59 5.20
C VAL A 34 -7.76 -18.82 4.63
N PRO A 35 -8.72 -19.29 5.44
CA PRO A 35 -10.12 -19.29 5.05
C PRO A 35 -10.60 -17.89 4.65
N GLU A 36 -11.51 -17.80 3.68
CA GLU A 36 -11.99 -16.52 3.15
C GLU A 36 -12.73 -15.66 4.20
N ASP A 37 -13.36 -16.31 5.18
CA ASP A 37 -14.08 -15.67 6.28
C ASP A 37 -13.19 -15.32 7.49
N SER A 38 -11.90 -15.67 7.44
CA SER A 38 -10.92 -15.41 8.49
C SER A 38 -10.96 -13.96 8.98
N ALA A 39 -10.84 -13.77 10.29
CA ALA A 39 -10.74 -12.45 10.92
C ALA A 39 -9.43 -11.72 10.60
N TRP A 40 -8.55 -12.35 9.83
CA TRP A 40 -7.30 -11.75 9.37
C TRP A 40 -6.86 -12.33 8.03
N ALA A 41 -6.01 -11.58 7.34
CA ALA A 41 -5.27 -12.03 6.17
C ALA A 41 -3.91 -11.33 6.14
N ALA A 42 -2.99 -11.82 5.32
CA ALA A 42 -1.68 -11.22 5.22
C ALA A 42 -1.13 -11.31 3.80
N CYS A 43 -0.21 -10.39 3.53
CA CYS A 43 0.50 -10.30 2.28
C CYS A 43 2.01 -10.22 2.59
N THR A 44 2.79 -11.16 2.04
CA THR A 44 4.19 -11.39 2.43
C THR A 44 5.10 -11.32 1.21
N ASP A 45 6.27 -10.70 1.38
CA ASP A 45 7.31 -10.65 0.35
C ASP A 45 7.84 -12.08 0.07
N PRO A 46 7.70 -12.62 -1.14
CA PRO A 46 8.22 -13.94 -1.48
C PRO A 46 9.76 -14.02 -1.41
N THR A 47 10.47 -12.89 -1.42
CA THR A 47 11.93 -12.82 -1.28
C THR A 47 12.40 -12.70 0.17
N GLY A 48 11.48 -12.46 1.11
CA GLY A 48 11.78 -12.29 2.53
C GLY A 48 12.54 -11.01 2.89
N LYS A 49 12.60 -10.00 2.00
CA LYS A 49 13.33 -8.76 2.24
C LYS A 49 12.44 -7.66 2.83
N GLY A 50 11.22 -7.57 2.32
CA GLY A 50 10.22 -6.61 2.73
C GLY A 50 9.42 -7.06 3.95
N PRO A 51 8.81 -6.11 4.67
CA PRO A 51 7.96 -6.42 5.82
C PRO A 51 6.68 -7.11 5.37
N ARG A 52 6.14 -7.95 6.25
CA ARG A 52 4.80 -8.51 6.11
C ARG A 52 3.75 -7.43 6.36
N LEU A 53 2.73 -7.37 5.50
CA LEU A 53 1.52 -6.58 5.75
C LEU A 53 0.42 -7.50 6.28
N TYR A 54 -0.08 -7.19 7.47
CA TYR A 54 -1.10 -7.96 8.16
C TYR A 54 -2.39 -7.15 8.27
N PHE A 55 -3.52 -7.76 7.94
CA PHE A 55 -4.83 -7.12 7.93
C PHE A 55 -5.70 -7.77 8.99
N GLN A 56 -6.17 -6.98 9.95
CA GLN A 56 -6.97 -7.43 11.08
C GLN A 56 -8.40 -6.92 10.95
N ARG A 57 -9.39 -7.80 11.08
CA ARG A 57 -10.80 -7.40 11.09
C ARG A 57 -11.12 -6.67 12.39
N VAL A 58 -11.67 -5.47 12.28
CA VAL A 58 -12.26 -4.73 13.41
C VAL A 58 -13.71 -4.33 13.07
N PRO A 59 -14.61 -4.24 14.06
CA PRO A 59 -15.99 -3.83 13.82
C PRO A 59 -16.14 -2.32 13.57
N GLU A 60 -15.18 -1.49 14.00
CA GLU A 60 -15.23 -0.05 13.84
C GLU A 60 -14.88 0.39 12.42
N ALA A 61 -15.72 1.23 11.82
CA ALA A 61 -15.38 1.90 10.58
C ALA A 61 -14.27 2.94 10.81
N LYS A 62 -13.44 3.17 9.79
CA LYS A 62 -12.43 4.24 9.79
C LYS A 62 -13.10 5.62 9.94
N THR A 63 -12.65 6.40 10.93
CA THR A 63 -13.22 7.73 11.23
C THR A 63 -12.23 8.88 11.00
N VAL A 64 -10.92 8.59 10.95
CA VAL A 64 -9.85 9.58 10.77
C VAL A 64 -8.79 9.04 9.82
N LYS A 65 -7.86 9.90 9.38
CA LYS A 65 -6.69 9.49 8.60
C LYS A 65 -5.80 8.53 9.39
N ASN A 66 -5.21 7.54 8.72
CA ASN A 66 -4.20 6.68 9.31
C ASN A 66 -3.01 7.51 9.82
N ARG A 67 -2.48 7.16 11.01
CA ARG A 67 -1.31 7.83 11.61
C ARG A 67 0.03 7.16 11.22
N VAL A 68 -0.04 6.24 10.28
CA VAL A 68 1.08 5.60 9.59
C VAL A 68 1.00 6.00 8.12
N HIS A 69 2.15 6.24 7.50
CA HIS A 69 2.26 6.55 6.08
C HIS A 69 2.98 5.40 5.38
N LEU A 70 2.35 4.83 4.35
CA LEU A 70 2.97 3.84 3.48
C LEU A 70 3.29 4.49 2.14
N ASP A 71 4.53 4.34 1.70
CA ASP A 71 5.02 4.86 0.42
C ASP A 71 5.45 3.68 -0.47
N VAL A 72 4.86 3.60 -1.66
CA VAL A 72 5.19 2.61 -2.70
C VAL A 72 6.06 3.31 -3.74
N ARG A 73 7.28 2.79 -3.92
CA ARG A 73 8.28 3.41 -4.79
C ARG A 73 8.01 3.10 -6.27
N VAL A 74 7.90 4.15 -7.09
CA VAL A 74 7.58 4.12 -8.52
C VAL A 74 8.51 5.09 -9.25
N GLY A 75 9.06 4.72 -10.40
CA GLY A 75 9.83 5.67 -11.21
C GLY A 75 11.04 6.28 -10.48
N VAL A 76 11.71 5.49 -9.63
CA VAL A 76 12.86 5.92 -8.82
C VAL A 76 13.92 6.56 -9.72
N GLY A 77 14.32 7.79 -9.38
CA GLY A 77 15.32 8.56 -10.12
C GLY A 77 14.78 9.32 -11.34
N LEU A 78 13.48 9.23 -11.64
CA LEU A 78 12.82 10.07 -12.64
C LEU A 78 12.44 11.43 -12.03
N VAL A 79 12.44 12.47 -12.87
CA VAL A 79 12.05 13.84 -12.47
C VAL A 79 11.12 14.47 -13.51
N GLY A 80 10.48 15.59 -13.16
CA GLY A 80 9.65 16.37 -14.07
C GLY A 80 8.53 15.55 -14.73
N ASP A 81 8.33 15.74 -16.03
CA ASP A 81 7.25 15.11 -16.79
C ASP A 81 7.35 13.57 -16.83
N GLU A 82 8.57 13.01 -16.84
CA GLU A 82 8.77 11.56 -16.83
C GLU A 82 8.31 10.93 -15.51
N ARG A 83 8.59 11.61 -14.39
CA ARG A 83 8.11 11.20 -13.07
C ARG A 83 6.58 11.27 -12.99
N LEU A 84 5.98 12.35 -13.49
CA LEU A 84 4.53 12.51 -13.53
C LEU A 84 3.86 11.42 -14.37
N ALA A 85 4.44 11.10 -15.53
CA ALA A 85 3.94 10.02 -16.38
C ALA A 85 4.02 8.65 -15.70
N ALA A 86 5.11 8.36 -14.98
CA ALA A 86 5.25 7.12 -14.22
C ALA A 86 4.21 7.02 -13.08
N LEU A 87 3.98 8.13 -12.36
CA LEU A 87 2.95 8.21 -11.32
C LEU A 87 1.55 8.01 -11.88
N ASP A 88 1.20 8.68 -12.98
CA ASP A 88 -0.12 8.56 -13.59
C ASP A 88 -0.36 7.15 -14.17
N ALA A 89 0.66 6.53 -14.78
CA ALA A 89 0.56 5.17 -15.30
C ALA A 89 0.32 4.15 -14.18
N GLU A 90 1.07 4.23 -13.08
CA GLU A 90 0.87 3.33 -11.95
C GLU A 90 -0.45 3.63 -11.21
N CYS A 91 -0.82 4.90 -11.06
CA CYS A 91 -2.12 5.30 -10.54
C CYS A 91 -3.27 4.67 -11.34
N ALA A 92 -3.20 4.70 -12.67
CA ALA A 92 -4.20 4.08 -13.54
C ALA A 92 -4.29 2.56 -13.31
N ARG A 93 -3.15 1.86 -13.25
CA ARG A 93 -3.11 0.42 -12.92
C ARG A 93 -3.78 0.12 -11.58
N LEU A 94 -3.50 0.92 -10.55
CA LEU A 94 -4.06 0.71 -9.22
C LEU A 94 -5.55 1.05 -9.12
N ILE A 95 -6.04 2.01 -9.91
CA ILE A 95 -7.47 2.30 -10.04
C ILE A 95 -8.21 1.07 -10.59
N ASP A 96 -7.65 0.38 -11.59
CA ASP A 96 -8.24 -0.85 -12.12
C ASP A 96 -8.30 -1.99 -11.08
N LEU A 97 -7.43 -1.95 -10.05
CA LEU A 97 -7.47 -2.85 -8.88
C LEU A 97 -8.41 -2.37 -7.76
N GLY A 98 -9.06 -1.21 -7.93
CA GLY A 98 -10.01 -0.65 -6.98
C GLY A 98 -9.45 0.39 -6.01
N ALA A 99 -8.24 0.89 -6.24
CA ALA A 99 -7.72 2.05 -5.51
C ALA A 99 -8.45 3.34 -5.92
N THR A 100 -8.34 4.38 -5.09
CA THR A 100 -8.85 5.73 -5.40
C THR A 100 -7.70 6.72 -5.43
N ARG A 101 -7.63 7.52 -6.51
CA ARG A 101 -6.73 8.68 -6.57
C ARG A 101 -7.27 9.80 -5.69
N VAL A 102 -6.43 10.29 -4.77
CA VAL A 102 -6.80 11.38 -3.86
C VAL A 102 -6.24 12.71 -4.37
N ARG A 103 -4.91 12.82 -4.49
CA ARG A 103 -4.26 14.09 -4.86
C ARG A 103 -2.85 13.89 -5.37
N LEU A 104 -2.52 14.55 -6.48
CA LEU A 104 -1.12 14.74 -6.90
C LEU A 104 -0.50 15.86 -6.07
N LEU A 105 0.69 15.60 -5.54
CA LEU A 105 1.56 16.58 -4.91
C LEU A 105 2.74 16.82 -5.87
N PRO A 106 2.74 17.92 -6.63
CA PRO A 106 3.83 18.21 -7.54
C PRO A 106 5.12 18.54 -6.76
N ALA A 107 6.26 18.22 -7.37
CA ALA A 107 7.57 18.57 -6.87
C ALA A 107 7.65 20.07 -6.52
N GLY A 108 8.09 20.36 -5.29
CA GLY A 108 8.47 21.69 -4.84
C GLY A 108 9.98 21.89 -4.89
N ASP A 109 10.49 22.94 -4.25
CA ASP A 109 11.93 23.15 -4.11
C ASP A 109 12.56 22.06 -3.21
N GLY A 110 13.06 20.98 -3.84
CA GLY A 110 13.80 19.91 -3.18
C GLY A 110 13.07 18.58 -2.98
N ASP A 111 11.78 18.50 -3.35
CA ASP A 111 10.96 17.30 -3.19
C ASP A 111 10.58 16.68 -4.53
N GLU A 112 10.51 15.35 -4.60
CA GLU A 112 9.96 14.65 -5.77
C GLU A 112 8.42 14.74 -5.77
N SER A 113 7.81 14.74 -6.97
CA SER A 113 6.34 14.65 -7.05
C SER A 113 5.88 13.31 -6.49
N CYS A 114 4.75 13.27 -5.79
CA CYS A 114 4.14 12.03 -5.30
C CYS A 114 2.61 12.04 -5.47
N MET A 115 2.00 10.86 -5.52
CA MET A 115 0.55 10.71 -5.69
C MET A 115 -0.07 10.08 -4.44
N VAL A 116 -0.94 10.83 -3.75
CA VAL A 116 -1.73 10.29 -2.64
C VAL A 116 -2.86 9.43 -3.21
N MET A 117 -2.94 8.20 -2.73
CA MET A 117 -3.92 7.18 -3.09
C MET A 117 -4.63 6.64 -1.85
N GLN A 118 -5.74 5.96 -2.07
CA GLN A 118 -6.45 5.17 -1.08
C GLN A 118 -6.62 3.74 -1.58
N ASP A 119 -6.43 2.75 -0.71
CA ASP A 119 -6.71 1.36 -1.02
C ASP A 119 -8.23 1.09 -1.11
N VAL A 120 -8.56 -0.18 -1.34
CA VAL A 120 -9.94 -0.67 -1.48
C VAL A 120 -10.85 -0.43 -0.26
N GLU A 121 -10.30 -0.04 0.89
CA GLU A 121 -11.04 0.33 2.10
C GLU A 121 -10.77 1.76 2.59
N GLY A 122 -10.12 2.59 1.77
CA GLY A 122 -9.90 3.99 2.09
C GLY A 122 -8.67 4.26 2.97
N ASN A 123 -7.77 3.28 3.14
CA ASN A 123 -6.48 3.50 3.81
C ASN A 123 -5.53 4.26 2.90
N GLU A 124 -4.92 5.31 3.44
CA GLU A 124 -4.05 6.18 2.66
C GLU A 124 -2.65 5.58 2.44
N PHE A 125 -2.13 5.71 1.22
CA PHE A 125 -0.74 5.45 0.86
C PHE A 125 -0.30 6.43 -0.24
N CYS A 126 1.00 6.56 -0.49
CA CYS A 126 1.52 7.33 -1.63
C CYS A 126 2.21 6.43 -2.65
N LEU A 127 2.09 6.83 -3.91
CA LEU A 127 3.11 6.51 -4.90
C LEU A 127 4.19 7.58 -4.80
N ASP A 128 5.39 7.16 -4.42
CA ASP A 128 6.57 8.00 -4.22
C ASP A 128 7.76 7.49 -5.05
#